data_AF-A0AAD6XZU3-F1
#
_entry.id   AF-A0AAD6XZU3-F1
#
_cell.length_a   1.000
_cell.length_b   1.000
_cell.length_c   1.000
_cell.angle_alpha   90.00
_cell.angle_beta   90.00
_cell.angle_gamma   90.00
#
_symmetry.space_group_name_H-M   'P 1'
#
loop_
_entity.id
_entity.type
_entity.pdbx_description
1 polymer ?
#
loop_
_entity_poly.entity_id
_entity_poly.type
_entity_poly.pdbx_seq_one_letter_code
_entity_poly.pdbx_strand_id
1 'polypeptide(L)'
;MARHRLPYKCTTLGSSRAMAFLSCISASFYISLVAAAIGPIDSSRPSIPNGVVANTAPPGPFFQDFEPPFPTTGWWVGYAAPPQDSVVAGPFPYMSRALDTGIQFGISNTRTFDGASIIQNAQMDWEASYVQNPNTHTSHKATAWDTQSVTIKYFSPTGADFTTYLVPGSPYMTFDYNDATILFTSVNGNIRLINGRNVGLSAAVSVTGNKFTVTNSAGTYAIYSLGGPISLTASTSALMGSANFTGVIRFARITADYMSQAILDQHSRTYPTGVALDYTFSGDNATLSFAWNVVGDPSSLLHLSWPHHRKHLVNPTFAYGLSYTTKLKGCMKDIDGGVIR
;
A
#
# COMPACT_ATOMS: atom_id res chain seq x y z
N MET A 1 9.32 -52.56 -34.69
CA MET A 1 9.08 -52.99 -36.09
C MET A 1 7.81 -53.83 -36.13
N ALA A 2 6.90 -53.52 -37.07
CA ALA A 2 5.68 -54.25 -37.53
C ALA A 2 4.61 -54.63 -36.47
N ARG A 3 3.44 -53.98 -36.36
CA ARG A 3 2.19 -53.95 -37.21
C ARG A 3 1.39 -55.28 -37.29
N HIS A 4 0.15 -55.26 -36.77
CA HIS A 4 -1.15 -55.59 -37.44
C HIS A 4 -2.27 -55.75 -36.39
N ARG A 5 -3.29 -54.87 -36.30
CA ARG A 5 -4.59 -54.75 -37.03
C ARG A 5 -5.60 -55.92 -36.87
N LEU A 6 -6.60 -55.70 -35.97
CA LEU A 6 -8.08 -55.83 -36.03
C LEU A 6 -8.76 -56.90 -36.92
N PRO A 7 -9.93 -57.47 -36.51
CA PRO A 7 -11.24 -56.86 -36.92
C PRO A 7 -12.47 -57.03 -35.95
N TYR A 8 -13.39 -56.03 -36.02
CA TYR A 8 -14.89 -56.05 -36.10
C TYR A 8 -15.72 -57.16 -35.39
N LYS A 9 -16.94 -56.99 -34.81
CA LYS A 9 -18.14 -56.13 -35.04
C LYS A 9 -19.11 -56.39 -33.84
N CYS A 10 -19.77 -55.38 -33.25
CA CYS A 10 -21.16 -54.95 -33.46
C CYS A 10 -22.29 -55.91 -32.97
N THR A 11 -22.98 -55.54 -31.88
CA THR A 11 -24.45 -55.63 -31.81
C THR A 11 -25.04 -54.64 -30.80
N THR A 12 -26.11 -54.00 -31.24
CA THR A 12 -26.98 -52.99 -30.61
C THR A 12 -27.95 -53.57 -29.58
N LEU A 13 -28.32 -52.78 -28.57
CA LEU A 13 -29.71 -52.66 -28.11
C LEU A 13 -29.88 -51.41 -27.25
N GLY A 14 -30.69 -50.48 -27.74
CA GLY A 14 -31.12 -49.31 -26.98
C GLY A 14 -32.26 -49.68 -26.04
N SER A 15 -32.33 -48.97 -24.91
CA SER A 15 -33.63 -48.59 -24.35
C SER A 15 -33.46 -47.35 -23.50
N SER A 16 -34.24 -46.34 -23.85
CA SER A 16 -34.41 -45.04 -23.23
C SER A 16 -34.70 -45.13 -21.73
N ARG A 17 -33.92 -44.41 -20.92
CA ARG A 17 -34.42 -43.81 -19.67
C ARG A 17 -33.75 -42.46 -19.46
N ALA A 18 -34.59 -41.42 -19.56
CA ALA A 18 -34.31 -40.10 -19.01
C ALA A 18 -33.96 -40.26 -17.53
N MET A 19 -32.80 -39.74 -17.13
CA MET A 19 -32.47 -39.52 -15.73
C MET A 19 -32.13 -38.05 -15.54
N ALA A 20 -32.82 -37.47 -14.57
CA ALA A 20 -32.85 -36.08 -14.24
C ALA A 20 -31.46 -35.48 -14.05
N PHE A 21 -31.27 -34.28 -14.58
CA PHE A 21 -30.27 -33.33 -14.13
C PHE A 21 -30.46 -33.08 -12.63
N LEU A 22 -29.65 -33.73 -11.79
CA LEU A 22 -29.42 -33.25 -10.43
C LEU A 22 -28.42 -32.10 -10.55
N SER A 23 -28.96 -30.87 -10.56
CA SER A 23 -28.19 -29.67 -10.26
C SER A 23 -27.69 -29.80 -8.82
N CYS A 24 -26.42 -30.17 -8.66
CA CYS A 24 -25.73 -29.97 -7.38
C CYS A 24 -25.56 -28.46 -7.20
N ILE A 25 -26.48 -27.85 -6.47
CA ILE A 25 -26.29 -26.55 -5.83
C ILE A 25 -25.09 -26.74 -4.89
N SER A 26 -23.92 -26.28 -5.31
CA SER A 26 -22.78 -26.08 -4.44
C SER A 26 -23.16 -24.99 -3.45
N ALA A 27 -23.73 -25.38 -2.32
CA ALA A 27 -23.89 -24.53 -1.17
C ALA A 27 -22.48 -24.18 -0.68
N SER A 28 -22.00 -22.99 -1.05
CA SER A 28 -20.85 -22.36 -0.41
C SER A 28 -21.20 -22.18 1.06
N PHE A 29 -20.76 -23.10 1.90
CA PHE A 29 -20.75 -22.91 3.34
C PHE A 29 -19.81 -21.73 3.63
N TYR A 30 -20.39 -20.55 3.79
CA TYR A 30 -19.76 -19.48 4.56
C TYR A 30 -19.66 -20.01 6.00
N ILE A 31 -18.49 -20.54 6.34
CA ILE A 31 -18.12 -20.71 7.74
C ILE A 31 -17.99 -19.29 8.28
N SER A 32 -19.04 -18.79 8.94
CA SER A 32 -18.90 -17.68 9.88
C SER A 32 -17.91 -18.15 10.95
N LEU A 33 -16.66 -17.70 10.84
CA LEU A 33 -15.73 -17.73 11.95
C LEU A 33 -16.39 -16.93 13.08
N VAL A 34 -16.85 -17.63 14.11
CA VAL A 34 -17.30 -16.98 15.33
C VAL A 34 -16.06 -16.38 15.97
N ALA A 35 -15.94 -15.05 15.85
CA ALA A 35 -14.89 -14.26 16.48
C ALA A 35 -14.80 -14.57 17.98
N ALA A 36 -13.62 -14.89 18.46
CA ALA A 36 -13.37 -14.83 19.89
C ALA A 36 -13.23 -13.35 20.24
N ALA A 37 -14.33 -12.68 20.60
CA ALA A 37 -14.23 -11.35 21.15
C ALA A 37 -13.58 -11.47 22.55
N ILE A 38 -12.32 -11.08 22.69
CA ILE A 38 -11.85 -10.58 23.99
C ILE A 38 -12.68 -9.32 24.22
N GLY A 39 -13.78 -9.48 24.95
CA GLY A 39 -14.59 -8.35 25.39
C GLY A 39 -13.74 -7.36 26.19
N PRO A 40 -14.22 -6.13 26.42
CA PRO A 40 -13.51 -5.17 27.25
C PRO A 40 -13.20 -5.82 28.61
N ILE A 41 -11.96 -5.66 29.08
CA ILE A 41 -11.54 -6.13 30.42
C ILE A 41 -12.46 -5.51 31.48
N ASP A 42 -12.81 -4.24 31.30
CA ASP A 42 -13.84 -3.50 32.03
C ASP A 42 -14.36 -2.36 31.13
N SER A 43 -15.62 -1.97 31.32
CA SER A 43 -16.25 -0.80 30.68
C SER A 43 -16.44 0.37 31.64
N SER A 44 -16.07 0.22 32.92
CA SER A 44 -16.14 1.29 33.90
C SER A 44 -15.16 2.42 33.57
N ARG A 45 -15.54 3.66 33.89
CA ARG A 45 -14.67 4.82 33.70
C ARG A 45 -13.53 4.75 34.73
N PRO A 46 -12.25 4.81 34.32
CA PRO A 46 -11.13 4.82 35.26
C PRO A 46 -11.21 5.99 36.24
N SER A 47 -11.00 5.71 37.54
CA SER A 47 -10.82 6.74 38.56
C SER A 47 -9.34 7.06 38.71
N ILE A 48 -8.92 8.22 38.20
CA ILE A 48 -7.53 8.67 38.31
C ILE A 48 -7.38 9.54 39.57
N PRO A 49 -6.47 9.20 40.50
CA PRO A 49 -6.13 10.08 41.61
C PRO A 49 -5.69 11.45 41.07
N ASN A 50 -6.25 12.53 41.61
CA ASN A 50 -6.09 13.94 41.16
C ASN A 50 -7.02 14.39 40.01
N GLY A 51 -8.01 13.58 39.60
CA GLY A 51 -9.08 14.02 38.71
C GLY A 51 -8.70 13.99 37.21
N VAL A 52 -9.27 14.90 36.43
CA VAL A 52 -9.09 14.96 34.97
C VAL A 52 -7.92 15.88 34.63
N VAL A 53 -6.92 15.37 33.92
CA VAL A 53 -5.79 16.15 33.40
C VAL A 53 -5.92 16.24 31.88
N ALA A 54 -5.88 17.46 31.34
CA ALA A 54 -5.89 17.69 29.90
C ALA A 54 -4.53 17.40 29.28
N ASN A 55 -4.52 16.89 28.04
CA ASN A 55 -3.30 16.76 27.27
C ASN A 55 -2.72 18.16 26.94
N THR A 56 -1.45 18.38 27.27
CA THR A 56 -0.75 19.66 27.01
C THR A 56 -0.33 19.85 25.56
N ALA A 57 -0.42 18.79 24.74
CA ALA A 57 -0.19 18.79 23.29
C ALA A 57 -1.38 18.12 22.58
N PRO A 58 -2.53 18.79 22.47
CA PRO A 58 -3.69 18.23 21.79
C PRO A 58 -3.38 17.97 20.31
N PRO A 59 -4.02 16.96 19.69
CA PRO A 59 -3.89 16.75 18.26
C PRO A 59 -4.46 17.96 17.51
N GLY A 60 -3.86 18.30 16.37
CA GLY A 60 -4.37 19.40 15.54
C GLY A 60 -5.47 18.97 14.56
N PRO A 61 -5.63 19.67 13.42
CA PRO A 61 -6.75 19.47 12.50
C PRO A 61 -6.77 18.09 11.83
N PHE A 62 -5.72 17.28 12.00
CA PHE A 62 -5.62 15.95 11.40
C PHE A 62 -6.82 15.03 11.71
N PHE A 63 -7.44 15.17 12.88
CA PHE A 63 -8.62 14.40 13.30
C PHE A 63 -9.93 15.20 13.29
N GLN A 64 -10.01 16.29 12.52
CA GLN A 64 -11.13 17.24 12.56
C GLN A 64 -12.54 16.64 12.35
N ASP A 65 -12.65 15.46 11.73
CA ASP A 65 -13.93 14.78 11.47
C ASP A 65 -14.26 13.68 12.51
N PHE A 66 -13.44 13.52 13.55
CA PHE A 66 -13.54 12.42 14.51
C PHE A 66 -13.64 12.90 15.94
N GLU A 67 -14.28 12.09 16.78
CA GLU A 67 -14.34 12.30 18.21
C GLU A 67 -13.29 11.45 18.94
N PRO A 68 -12.73 11.92 20.07
CA PRO A 68 -11.83 11.12 20.90
C PRO A 68 -12.46 9.79 21.38
N PRO A 69 -11.67 8.75 21.71
CA PRO A 69 -10.23 8.77 21.88
C PRO A 69 -9.45 8.60 20.57
N PHE A 70 -8.40 9.42 20.40
CA PHE A 70 -7.49 9.31 19.27
C PHE A 70 -6.32 8.37 19.59
N PRO A 71 -5.81 7.63 18.59
CA PRO A 71 -4.67 6.76 18.79
C PRO A 71 -3.39 7.56 19.09
N THR A 72 -2.61 7.09 20.07
CA THR A 72 -1.41 7.78 20.56
C THR A 72 -0.09 7.07 20.24
N THR A 73 -0.15 5.79 19.85
CA THR A 73 1.04 4.93 19.66
C THR A 73 1.10 4.25 18.29
N GLY A 74 0.20 4.62 17.37
CA GLY A 74 0.28 4.17 15.99
C GLY A 74 1.56 4.66 15.33
N TRP A 75 2.12 3.87 14.40
CA TRP A 75 3.37 4.26 13.71
C TRP A 75 3.23 5.59 12.95
N TRP A 76 2.00 5.96 12.57
CA TRP A 76 1.63 7.16 11.84
C TRP A 76 1.27 8.35 12.74
N VAL A 77 1.30 8.22 14.07
CA VAL A 77 0.88 9.29 15.01
C VAL A 77 1.67 10.59 14.83
N GLY A 78 2.89 10.51 14.26
CA GLY A 78 3.72 11.67 13.95
C GLY A 78 3.10 12.67 12.95
N TYR A 79 2.07 12.26 12.18
CA TYR A 79 1.30 13.17 11.34
C TYR A 79 0.30 14.02 12.14
N ALA A 80 -0.12 13.55 13.32
CA ALA A 80 -1.18 14.17 14.13
C ALA A 80 -0.66 14.82 15.42
N ALA A 81 0.45 14.31 15.96
CA ALA A 81 1.11 14.88 17.13
C ALA A 81 1.94 16.10 16.73
N PRO A 82 1.90 17.22 17.48
CA PRO A 82 2.71 18.41 17.20
C PRO A 82 4.19 18.05 17.00
N PRO A 83 4.86 18.55 15.93
CA PRO A 83 4.43 19.61 15.01
C PRO A 83 3.49 19.19 13.84
N GLN A 84 2.99 17.95 13.82
CA GLN A 84 2.11 17.38 12.78
C GLN A 84 2.76 17.21 11.41
N ASP A 85 4.09 17.23 11.38
CA ASP A 85 4.88 16.96 10.20
C ASP A 85 6.04 16.02 10.52
N SER A 86 5.91 15.12 11.50
CA SER A 86 7.05 14.27 11.84
C SER A 86 7.34 13.26 10.71
N VAL A 87 8.63 13.01 10.48
CA VAL A 87 9.03 11.86 9.66
C VAL A 87 8.72 10.60 10.44
N VAL A 88 7.92 9.71 9.85
CA VAL A 88 7.60 8.42 10.43
C VAL A 88 8.24 7.29 9.65
N ALA A 89 8.62 6.24 10.38
CA ALA A 89 9.15 5.01 9.81
C ALA A 89 8.01 4.11 9.31
N GLY A 90 7.27 4.60 8.32
CA GLY A 90 6.20 3.86 7.64
C GLY A 90 5.54 4.69 6.53
N PRO A 91 4.64 4.09 5.72
CA PRO A 91 4.32 2.67 5.70
C PRO A 91 5.50 1.89 5.08
N PHE A 92 6.11 0.99 5.85
CA PHE A 92 7.28 0.24 5.37
C PHE A 92 6.94 -0.51 4.06
N PRO A 93 7.83 -0.56 3.07
CA PRO A 93 9.26 -0.23 3.13
C PRO A 93 9.59 1.26 3.03
N TYR A 94 8.59 2.10 2.78
CA TYR A 94 8.74 3.55 2.71
C TYR A 94 8.82 4.16 4.11
N MET A 95 9.58 5.23 4.21
CA MET A 95 9.41 6.24 5.25
C MET A 95 8.61 7.38 4.64
N SER A 96 7.81 8.07 5.43
CA SER A 96 6.98 9.15 4.91
C SER A 96 6.76 10.25 5.92
N ARG A 97 6.24 11.36 5.43
CA ARG A 97 5.95 12.58 6.18
C ARG A 97 4.76 13.26 5.53
N ALA A 98 3.71 13.54 6.31
CA ALA A 98 2.63 14.41 5.87
C ALA A 98 3.07 15.85 6.04
N LEU A 99 3.13 16.60 4.93
CA LEU A 99 3.35 18.05 4.91
C LEU A 99 2.08 18.74 4.44
N ASP A 100 1.99 20.05 4.68
CA ASP A 100 0.94 20.89 4.10
C ASP A 100 0.97 20.83 2.56
N THR A 101 2.16 20.71 1.96
CA THR A 101 2.34 20.68 0.50
C THR A 101 2.03 19.33 -0.14
N GLY A 102 1.97 18.25 0.63
CA GLY A 102 1.72 16.89 0.11
C GLY A 102 2.33 15.81 1.00
N ILE A 103 2.27 14.56 0.53
CA ILE A 103 2.88 13.42 1.23
C ILE A 103 4.27 13.15 0.67
N GLN A 104 5.30 13.31 1.51
CA GLN A 104 6.66 12.92 1.17
C GLN A 104 6.88 11.45 1.50
N PHE A 105 7.61 10.75 0.62
CA PHE A 105 7.98 9.36 0.83
C PHE A 105 9.32 9.02 0.20
N GLY A 106 10.01 8.03 0.78
CA GLY A 106 11.26 7.55 0.25
C GLY A 106 11.75 6.27 0.91
N ILE A 107 12.79 5.69 0.33
CA ILE A 107 13.46 4.49 0.84
C ILE A 107 14.94 4.80 0.99
N SER A 108 15.45 4.68 2.21
CA SER A 108 16.87 4.89 2.48
C SER A 108 17.72 3.83 1.79
N ASN A 109 18.75 4.29 1.07
CA ASN A 109 19.69 3.42 0.38
C ASN A 109 20.88 3.00 1.27
N THR A 110 21.07 3.66 2.41
CA THR A 110 22.26 3.49 3.25
C THR A 110 21.91 3.05 4.67
N ARG A 111 22.80 2.26 5.25
CA ARG A 111 22.86 2.02 6.70
C ARG A 111 24.30 2.14 7.12
N THR A 112 24.54 2.76 8.27
CA THR A 112 25.86 2.82 8.87
C THR A 112 25.85 2.08 10.20
N PHE A 113 27.00 1.58 10.60
CA PHE A 113 27.23 0.99 11.91
C PHE A 113 28.43 1.72 12.50
N ASP A 114 28.23 2.37 13.64
CA ASP A 114 29.26 3.16 14.32
C ASP A 114 30.01 2.37 15.41
N GLY A 115 29.76 1.06 15.51
CA GLY A 115 30.29 0.19 16.57
C GLY A 115 29.30 -0.08 17.70
N ALA A 116 28.25 0.74 17.86
CA ALA A 116 27.24 0.59 18.90
C ALA A 116 25.80 0.59 18.35
N SER A 117 25.54 1.38 17.31
CA SER A 117 24.22 1.62 16.74
C SER A 117 24.21 1.37 15.24
N ILE A 118 23.10 0.79 14.76
CA ILE A 118 22.79 0.77 13.33
C ILE A 118 21.95 2.00 13.03
N ILE A 119 22.47 2.89 12.20
CA ILE A 119 21.82 4.15 11.84
C ILE A 119 21.33 4.05 10.40
N GLN A 120 20.04 4.31 10.22
CA GLN A 120 19.42 4.47 8.90
C GLN A 120 18.86 5.88 8.84
N ASN A 121 19.52 6.75 8.08
CA ASN A 121 19.05 8.13 7.92
C ASN A 121 17.72 8.14 7.16
N ALA A 122 16.80 8.99 7.62
CA ALA A 122 15.58 9.28 6.90
C ALA A 122 15.92 9.84 5.51
N GLN A 123 15.26 9.33 4.48
CA GLN A 123 15.46 9.74 3.09
C GLN A 123 14.08 9.87 2.46
N MET A 124 13.74 11.07 1.99
CA MET A 124 12.51 11.36 1.25
C MET A 124 12.88 11.58 -0.20
N ASP A 125 12.35 10.76 -1.09
CA ASP A 125 12.74 10.76 -2.49
C ASP A 125 11.79 11.58 -3.35
N TRP A 126 10.51 11.51 -3.01
CA TRP A 126 9.41 12.10 -3.75
C TRP A 126 8.42 12.75 -2.81
N GLU A 127 7.73 13.75 -3.32
CA GLU A 127 6.53 14.33 -2.73
C GLU A 127 5.38 14.16 -3.71
N ALA A 128 4.30 13.53 -3.27
CA ALA A 128 3.05 13.45 -4.03
C ALA A 128 2.09 14.55 -3.58
N SER A 129 1.61 15.31 -4.56
CA SER A 129 0.72 16.44 -4.39
C SER A 129 -0.14 16.64 -5.66
N TYR A 130 -0.84 17.76 -5.70
CA TYR A 130 -1.59 18.26 -6.84
C TYR A 130 -1.46 19.79 -6.92
N VAL A 131 -1.58 20.34 -8.13
CA VAL A 131 -1.34 21.76 -8.39
C VAL A 131 -2.30 22.67 -7.61
N GLN A 132 -3.54 22.22 -7.41
CA GLN A 132 -4.57 22.96 -6.69
C GLN A 132 -4.44 22.89 -5.16
N ASN A 133 -3.39 22.25 -4.62
CA ASN A 133 -3.20 22.15 -3.18
C ASN A 133 -3.01 23.54 -2.56
N PRO A 134 -3.83 23.94 -1.58
CA PRO A 134 -3.68 25.25 -0.91
C PRO A 134 -2.42 25.34 -0.05
N ASN A 135 -1.74 24.23 0.25
CA ASN A 135 -0.53 24.16 1.07
C ASN A 135 -0.75 24.72 2.49
N THR A 136 -1.84 24.28 3.14
CA THR A 136 -2.17 24.70 4.51
C THR A 136 -2.34 23.52 5.45
N HIS A 137 -2.10 23.76 6.73
CA HIS A 137 -2.23 22.74 7.77
C HIS A 137 -3.65 22.19 7.95
N THR A 138 -4.67 22.93 7.51
CA THR A 138 -6.08 22.54 7.58
C THR A 138 -6.59 21.88 6.28
N SER A 139 -5.72 21.68 5.29
CA SER A 139 -6.08 21.11 3.98
C SER A 139 -5.76 19.63 3.86
N HIS A 140 -5.41 18.97 4.96
CA HIS A 140 -5.25 17.53 5.01
C HIS A 140 -5.72 16.95 6.35
N LYS A 141 -6.28 15.75 6.31
CA LYS A 141 -6.82 15.06 7.48
C LYS A 141 -6.78 13.55 7.30
N ALA A 142 -6.81 12.81 8.40
CA ALA A 142 -7.17 11.40 8.34
C ALA A 142 -8.65 11.26 7.98
N THR A 143 -8.96 10.26 7.15
CA THR A 143 -10.35 9.87 6.83
C THR A 143 -10.69 8.47 7.32
N ALA A 144 -9.67 7.67 7.62
CA ALA A 144 -9.79 6.36 8.26
C ALA A 144 -8.45 5.94 8.85
N TRP A 145 -8.48 5.09 9.87
CA TRP A 145 -7.32 4.36 10.36
C TRP A 145 -7.76 3.04 10.99
N ASP A 146 -6.84 2.10 11.04
CA ASP A 146 -6.99 0.83 11.75
C ASP A 146 -5.72 0.52 12.57
N THR A 147 -5.57 -0.72 13.03
CA THR A 147 -4.42 -1.14 13.83
C THR A 147 -3.07 -1.01 13.11
N GLN A 148 -3.06 -1.03 11.77
CA GLN A 148 -1.84 -0.99 10.96
C GLN A 148 -1.86 0.10 9.88
N SER A 149 -3.01 0.60 9.44
CA SER A 149 -3.12 1.53 8.32
C SER A 149 -3.67 2.90 8.71
N VAL A 150 -3.37 3.88 7.87
CA VAL A 150 -4.01 5.21 7.91
C VAL A 150 -4.30 5.67 6.49
N THR A 151 -5.47 6.28 6.31
CA THR A 151 -5.86 6.95 5.06
C THR A 151 -5.87 8.45 5.30
N ILE A 152 -5.13 9.18 4.47
CA ILE A 152 -5.01 10.64 4.56
C ILE A 152 -5.61 11.24 3.30
N LYS A 153 -6.49 12.22 3.46
CA LYS A 153 -7.05 13.01 2.37
C LYS A 153 -6.51 14.43 2.42
N TYR A 154 -5.91 14.85 1.31
CA TYR A 154 -5.63 16.24 1.00
C TYR A 154 -6.77 16.81 0.18
N PHE A 155 -7.29 17.97 0.56
CA PHE A 155 -8.48 18.56 -0.07
C PHE A 155 -8.32 20.06 -0.25
N SER A 156 -8.97 20.59 -1.28
CA SER A 156 -8.95 22.02 -1.59
C SER A 156 -10.38 22.60 -1.64
N PRO A 157 -10.54 23.93 -1.44
CA PRO A 157 -11.85 24.58 -1.59
C PRO A 157 -12.44 24.50 -3.00
N THR A 158 -11.64 24.18 -4.03
CA THR A 158 -12.10 24.04 -5.42
C THR A 158 -12.75 22.70 -5.70
N GLY A 159 -12.73 21.76 -4.73
CA GLY A 159 -13.25 20.40 -4.88
C GLY A 159 -12.24 19.38 -5.41
N ALA A 160 -11.07 19.84 -5.87
CA ALA A 160 -9.96 18.96 -6.23
C ALA A 160 -9.37 18.33 -4.96
N ASP A 161 -9.19 17.02 -4.96
CA ASP A 161 -8.64 16.30 -3.82
C ASP A 161 -7.76 15.12 -4.23
N PHE A 162 -7.00 14.64 -3.25
CA PHE A 162 -6.08 13.54 -3.40
C PHE A 162 -6.02 12.75 -2.08
N THR A 163 -6.30 11.45 -2.15
CA THR A 163 -6.32 10.53 -1.01
C THR A 163 -5.18 9.52 -1.12
N THR A 164 -4.44 9.30 -0.03
CA THR A 164 -3.37 8.31 0.03
C THR A 164 -3.70 7.22 1.04
N TYR A 165 -3.47 5.96 0.63
CA TYR A 165 -3.64 4.78 1.48
C TYR A 165 -2.28 4.31 1.97
N LEU A 166 -2.01 4.49 3.26
CA LEU A 166 -0.73 4.14 3.86
C LEU A 166 -0.84 2.82 4.62
N VAL A 167 -0.48 1.73 3.94
CA VAL A 167 -0.55 0.37 4.48
C VAL A 167 0.87 -0.22 4.55
N PRO A 168 1.41 -0.48 5.75
CA PRO A 168 2.70 -1.17 5.90
C PRO A 168 2.69 -2.52 5.19
N GLY A 169 3.77 -2.82 4.48
CA GLY A 169 3.91 -4.00 3.64
C GLY A 169 3.45 -3.80 2.19
N SER A 170 2.77 -2.70 1.84
CA SER A 170 2.54 -2.39 0.43
C SER A 170 3.86 -2.00 -0.25
N PRO A 171 4.28 -2.65 -1.37
CA PRO A 171 5.42 -2.20 -2.16
C PRO A 171 5.12 -0.94 -2.98
N TYR A 172 3.89 -0.44 -2.92
CA TYR A 172 3.44 0.75 -3.65
C TYR A 172 2.93 1.82 -2.67
N MET A 173 3.26 3.06 -2.96
CA MET A 173 2.51 4.22 -2.47
C MET A 173 1.32 4.43 -3.40
N THR A 174 0.10 4.48 -2.86
CA THR A 174 -1.13 4.50 -3.65
C THR A 174 -1.86 5.81 -3.45
N PHE A 175 -2.23 6.43 -4.57
CA PHE A 175 -2.73 7.78 -4.62
C PHE A 175 -4.00 7.88 -5.46
N ASP A 176 -5.14 8.14 -4.83
CA ASP A 176 -6.43 8.31 -5.51
C ASP A 176 -6.73 9.81 -5.69
N TYR A 177 -6.71 10.27 -6.93
CA TYR A 177 -6.96 11.66 -7.29
C TYR A 177 -8.41 11.84 -7.73
N ASN A 178 -9.01 12.97 -7.35
CA ASN A 178 -10.33 13.38 -7.78
C ASN A 178 -10.28 14.80 -8.34
N ASP A 179 -10.48 14.92 -9.66
CA ASP A 179 -10.46 16.19 -10.41
C ASP A 179 -9.24 17.08 -10.12
N ALA A 180 -8.06 16.47 -9.98
CA ALA A 180 -6.85 17.12 -9.52
C ALA A 180 -5.72 17.00 -10.55
N THR A 181 -4.93 18.07 -10.72
CA THR A 181 -3.76 18.04 -11.62
C THR A 181 -2.57 17.49 -10.87
N ILE A 182 -2.14 16.30 -11.26
CA ILE A 182 -1.06 15.53 -10.61
C ILE A 182 0.23 16.36 -10.53
N LEU A 183 0.87 16.36 -9.36
CA LEU A 183 2.18 16.95 -9.15
C LEU A 183 3.04 16.00 -8.30
N PHE A 184 4.14 15.52 -8.87
CA PHE A 184 5.18 14.80 -8.13
C PHE A 184 6.46 15.62 -8.12
N THR A 185 6.94 16.00 -6.94
CA THR A 185 8.20 16.74 -6.78
C THR A 185 9.30 15.78 -6.36
N SER A 186 10.46 15.85 -7.03
CA SER A 186 11.64 15.09 -6.65
C SER A 186 12.34 15.82 -5.51
N VAL A 187 12.38 15.19 -4.34
CA VAL A 187 12.97 15.77 -3.11
C VAL A 187 14.45 15.41 -3.00
N ASN A 188 14.82 14.19 -3.39
CA ASN A 188 16.19 13.71 -3.31
C ASN A 188 16.91 13.75 -4.66
N GLY A 189 17.23 14.97 -5.09
CA GLY A 189 18.00 15.27 -6.30
C GLY A 189 17.17 15.31 -7.58
N ASN A 190 17.84 15.65 -8.68
CA ASN A 190 17.16 15.91 -9.95
C ASN A 190 16.66 14.64 -10.63
N ILE A 191 15.52 14.76 -11.31
CA ILE A 191 15.02 13.80 -12.29
C ILE A 191 15.97 13.80 -13.49
N ARG A 192 16.46 12.62 -13.86
CA ARG A 192 17.42 12.41 -14.95
C ARG A 192 16.78 11.75 -16.16
N LEU A 193 15.90 10.78 -15.93
CA LEU A 193 15.26 9.99 -16.98
C LEU A 193 13.77 9.85 -16.73
N ILE A 194 12.98 9.91 -17.80
CA ILE A 194 11.60 9.45 -17.85
C ILE A 194 11.39 8.58 -19.09
N ASN A 195 10.95 7.33 -18.91
CA ASN A 195 10.80 6.34 -19.98
C ASN A 195 12.04 6.25 -20.90
N GLY A 196 13.23 6.29 -20.30
CA GLY A 196 14.51 6.25 -21.02
C GLY A 196 14.92 7.56 -21.72
N ARG A 197 14.12 8.62 -21.65
CA ARG A 197 14.43 9.94 -22.22
C ARG A 197 15.12 10.83 -21.19
N ASN A 198 16.20 11.50 -21.58
CA ASN A 198 16.92 12.44 -20.72
C ASN A 198 16.08 13.68 -20.42
N VAL A 199 16.00 14.03 -19.14
CA VAL A 199 15.39 15.28 -18.66
C VAL A 199 16.52 16.27 -18.40
N GLY A 200 16.65 17.27 -19.27
CA GLY A 200 17.72 18.27 -19.22
C GLY A 200 17.30 19.53 -18.47
N LEU A 201 18.27 20.36 -18.07
CA LEU A 201 18.03 21.63 -17.37
C LEU A 201 17.17 22.63 -18.17
N SER A 202 17.19 22.55 -19.50
CA SER A 202 16.58 23.52 -20.41
C SER A 202 15.50 22.90 -21.32
N ALA A 203 15.11 21.64 -21.10
CA ALA A 203 14.08 20.98 -21.90
C ALA A 203 13.21 20.08 -21.03
N ALA A 204 11.93 20.45 -20.90
CA ALA A 204 10.93 19.57 -20.31
C ALA A 204 10.57 18.45 -21.29
N VAL A 205 10.34 17.24 -20.76
CA VAL A 205 9.99 16.07 -21.56
C VAL A 205 8.57 15.65 -21.24
N SER A 206 7.68 15.74 -22.22
CA SER A 206 6.32 15.22 -22.10
C SER A 206 6.23 13.78 -22.58
N VAL A 207 5.56 12.94 -21.79
CA VAL A 207 5.28 11.53 -22.10
C VAL A 207 3.82 11.23 -21.75
N THR A 208 3.20 10.36 -22.54
CA THR A 208 1.82 9.93 -22.34
C THR A 208 1.77 8.42 -22.22
N GLY A 209 0.99 7.91 -21.26
CA GLY A 209 0.80 6.47 -21.07
C GLY A 209 0.19 6.10 -19.73
N ASN A 210 0.13 4.80 -19.47
CA ASN A 210 -0.39 4.23 -18.21
C ASN A 210 0.73 3.79 -17.27
N LYS A 211 1.97 3.74 -17.77
CA LYS A 211 3.15 3.32 -17.02
C LYS A 211 4.30 4.25 -17.35
N PHE A 212 4.99 4.70 -16.31
CA PHE A 212 6.18 5.51 -16.44
C PHE A 212 7.30 4.90 -15.60
N THR A 213 8.53 4.98 -16.12
CA THR A 213 9.74 4.64 -15.37
C THR A 213 10.56 5.90 -15.24
N VAL A 214 10.76 6.36 -14.00
CA VAL A 214 11.43 7.63 -13.70
C VAL A 214 12.66 7.36 -12.86
N THR A 215 13.78 7.98 -13.21
CA THR A 215 15.03 7.85 -12.45
C THR A 215 15.48 9.22 -11.96
N ASN A 216 15.66 9.35 -10.66
CA ASN A 216 16.30 10.49 -10.00
C ASN A 216 17.60 10.05 -9.29
N SER A 217 18.23 10.95 -8.54
CA SER A 217 19.45 10.62 -7.78
C SER A 217 19.23 9.58 -6.68
N ALA A 218 18.01 9.47 -6.14
CA ALA A 218 17.67 8.41 -5.19
C ALA A 218 17.57 7.04 -5.87
N GLY A 219 17.14 7.01 -7.14
CA GLY A 219 17.13 5.86 -8.06
C GLY A 219 15.83 5.74 -8.85
N THR A 220 15.47 4.52 -9.26
CA THR A 220 14.42 4.29 -10.27
C THR A 220 13.08 3.87 -9.68
N TYR A 221 11.99 4.51 -10.12
CA TYR A 221 10.62 4.24 -9.71
C TYR A 221 9.74 3.95 -10.92
N ALA A 222 8.77 3.05 -10.73
CA ALA A 222 7.66 2.84 -11.63
C ALA A 222 6.43 3.59 -11.13
N ILE A 223 5.74 4.26 -12.06
CA ILE A 223 4.49 4.97 -11.83
C ILE A 223 3.43 4.29 -12.68
N TYR A 224 2.34 3.86 -12.06
CA TYR A 224 1.22 3.19 -12.71
C TYR A 224 -0.03 4.04 -12.59
N SER A 225 -0.69 4.35 -13.71
CA SER A 225 -1.99 4.99 -13.74
C SER A 225 -3.08 3.95 -14.00
N LEU A 226 -3.98 3.77 -13.04
CA LEU A 226 -5.09 2.82 -13.13
C LEU A 226 -6.37 3.46 -13.70
N GLY A 227 -6.46 4.80 -13.65
CA GLY A 227 -7.60 5.57 -14.20
C GLY A 227 -7.54 5.80 -15.72
N GLY A 228 -6.48 5.33 -16.38
CA GLY A 228 -6.26 5.51 -17.83
C GLY A 228 -4.99 6.29 -18.16
N PRO A 229 -4.75 6.60 -19.45
CA PRO A 229 -3.53 7.27 -19.88
C PRO A 229 -3.50 8.70 -19.40
N ILE A 230 -2.36 9.06 -18.81
CA ILE A 230 -2.06 10.43 -18.37
C ILE A 230 -0.90 10.98 -19.18
N SER A 231 -0.85 12.29 -19.34
CA SER A 231 0.29 12.99 -19.94
C SER A 231 1.05 13.69 -18.82
N LEU A 232 2.30 13.30 -18.62
CA LEU A 232 3.21 13.86 -17.63
C LEU A 232 4.31 14.64 -18.33
N THR A 233 4.51 15.88 -17.89
CA THR A 233 5.64 16.72 -18.28
C THR A 233 6.68 16.69 -17.17
N ALA A 234 7.85 16.14 -17.49
CA ALA A 234 8.98 16.06 -16.58
C ALA A 234 9.91 17.26 -16.74
N SER A 235 10.19 17.95 -15.63
CA SER A 235 11.33 18.84 -15.46
C SER A 235 12.38 18.16 -14.58
N THR A 236 13.51 18.84 -14.32
CA THR A 236 14.54 18.30 -13.42
C THR A 236 14.07 18.18 -11.97
N SER A 237 13.01 18.88 -11.57
CA SER A 237 12.51 18.89 -10.19
C SER A 237 11.12 18.28 -10.02
N ALA A 238 10.32 18.15 -11.08
CA ALA A 238 8.93 17.71 -10.94
C ALA A 238 8.40 16.95 -12.16
N LEU A 239 7.37 16.14 -11.92
CA LEU A 239 6.47 15.58 -12.91
C LEU A 239 5.11 16.23 -12.72
N MET A 240 4.60 16.88 -13.77
CA MET A 240 3.30 17.56 -13.71
C MET A 240 2.35 17.01 -14.75
N GLY A 241 1.11 16.73 -14.35
CA GLY A 241 0.03 16.36 -15.26
C GLY A 241 -0.36 17.52 -16.17
N SER A 242 -0.75 17.23 -17.41
CA SER A 242 -1.19 18.28 -18.35
C SER A 242 -2.65 18.72 -18.16
N ALA A 243 -3.43 17.97 -17.37
CA ALA A 243 -4.85 18.20 -17.13
C ALA A 243 -5.28 17.59 -15.77
N ASN A 244 -6.48 17.94 -15.32
CA ASN A 244 -7.11 17.30 -14.18
C ASN A 244 -7.29 15.80 -14.43
N PHE A 245 -7.08 15.01 -13.39
CA PHE A 245 -7.16 13.56 -13.43
C PHE A 245 -8.06 13.04 -12.30
N THR A 246 -8.84 12.01 -12.62
CA THR A 246 -9.62 11.25 -11.65
C THR A 246 -9.25 9.79 -11.76
N GLY A 247 -8.79 9.20 -10.66
CA GLY A 247 -8.41 7.81 -10.56
C GLY A 247 -7.11 7.60 -9.79
N VAL A 248 -6.64 6.36 -9.80
CA VAL A 248 -5.55 5.93 -8.92
C VAL A 248 -4.21 5.93 -9.65
N ILE A 249 -3.20 6.49 -8.99
CA ILE A 249 -1.78 6.41 -9.35
C ILE A 249 -1.04 5.63 -8.29
N ARG A 250 -0.15 4.73 -8.70
CA ARG A 250 0.69 3.95 -7.78
C ARG A 250 2.15 4.16 -8.09
N PHE A 251 2.94 4.37 -7.05
CA PHE A 251 4.37 4.61 -7.12
C PHE A 251 5.11 3.44 -6.47
N ALA A 252 5.96 2.75 -7.21
CA ALA A 252 6.78 1.65 -6.69
C ALA A 252 8.25 1.90 -6.96
N ARG A 253 9.10 1.55 -5.98
CA ARG A 253 10.54 1.60 -6.18
C ARG A 253 10.98 0.34 -6.95
N ILE A 254 11.65 0.53 -8.07
CA ILE A 254 12.34 -0.56 -8.77
C ILE A 254 13.66 -0.82 -8.03
N THR A 255 13.84 -2.06 -7.58
CA THR A 255 15.09 -2.50 -6.96
C THR A 255 16.01 -3.09 -8.03
N ALA A 256 17.29 -3.27 -7.71
CA ALA A 256 18.28 -3.79 -8.66
C ALA A 256 18.06 -5.27 -9.04
N ASP A 257 17.07 -5.93 -8.44
CA ASP A 257 16.72 -7.30 -8.77
C ASP A 257 16.01 -7.30 -10.13
N TYR A 258 16.60 -7.95 -11.15
CA TYR A 258 16.13 -7.96 -12.55
C TYR A 258 14.65 -8.37 -12.73
N MET A 259 14.03 -8.98 -11.71
CA MET A 259 12.63 -9.41 -11.71
C MET A 259 11.66 -8.43 -11.03
N SER A 260 12.16 -7.39 -10.33
CA SER A 260 11.30 -6.54 -9.49
C SER A 260 10.25 -5.81 -10.30
N GLN A 261 10.62 -5.27 -11.47
CA GLN A 261 9.70 -4.50 -12.29
C GLN A 261 8.59 -5.37 -12.88
N ALA A 262 8.89 -6.60 -13.33
CA ALA A 262 7.88 -7.49 -13.90
C ALA A 262 6.84 -7.91 -12.85
N ILE A 263 7.28 -8.21 -11.62
CA ILE A 263 6.38 -8.51 -10.49
C ILE A 263 5.53 -7.27 -10.16
N LEU A 264 6.14 -6.09 -10.10
CA LEU A 264 5.42 -4.84 -9.84
C LEU A 264 4.39 -4.54 -10.94
N ASP A 265 4.71 -4.82 -12.21
CA ASP A 265 3.78 -4.63 -13.32
C ASP A 265 2.55 -5.55 -13.17
N GLN A 266 2.77 -6.83 -12.84
CA GLN A 266 1.74 -7.84 -12.70
C GLN A 266 0.72 -7.50 -11.60
N HIS A 267 1.19 -6.99 -10.46
CA HIS A 267 0.35 -6.72 -9.28
C HIS A 267 -0.05 -5.25 -9.13
N SER A 268 0.22 -4.41 -10.15
CA SER A 268 -0.02 -2.97 -10.11
C SER A 268 -1.50 -2.57 -9.96
N ARG A 269 -2.46 -3.43 -10.32
CA ARG A 269 -3.90 -3.11 -10.27
C ARG A 269 -4.56 -3.34 -8.92
N THR A 270 -3.96 -4.16 -8.06
CA THR A 270 -4.52 -4.55 -6.77
C THR A 270 -3.80 -3.84 -5.64
N TYR A 271 -4.54 -3.19 -4.73
CA TYR A 271 -3.96 -2.45 -3.62
C TYR A 271 -4.78 -2.57 -2.33
N PRO A 272 -4.11 -2.57 -1.15
CA PRO A 272 -4.78 -2.56 0.12
C PRO A 272 -5.15 -1.13 0.54
N THR A 273 -6.29 -0.97 1.20
CA THR A 273 -6.76 0.30 1.78
C THR A 273 -6.82 0.26 3.31
N GLY A 274 -6.77 -0.93 3.90
CA GLY A 274 -6.71 -1.13 5.34
C GLY A 274 -6.59 -2.61 5.71
N VAL A 275 -6.69 -2.91 7.00
CA VAL A 275 -6.63 -4.28 7.52
C VAL A 275 -7.58 -4.47 8.69
N ALA A 276 -8.32 -5.58 8.66
CA ALA A 276 -9.00 -6.12 9.80
C ALA A 276 -8.07 -7.14 10.49
N LEU A 277 -7.85 -6.94 11.78
CA LEU A 277 -7.13 -7.87 12.63
C LEU A 277 -8.14 -8.75 13.35
N ASP A 278 -7.96 -10.06 13.25
CA ASP A 278 -8.80 -11.04 13.95
C ASP A 278 -7.91 -12.05 14.67
N TYR A 279 -8.42 -12.68 15.72
CA TYR A 279 -7.70 -13.70 16.46
C TYR A 279 -8.64 -14.79 16.95
N THR A 280 -8.11 -16.01 17.03
CA THR A 280 -8.83 -17.17 17.55
C THR A 280 -7.93 -17.97 18.50
N PHE A 281 -8.54 -18.56 19.52
CA PHE A 281 -7.84 -19.40 20.50
C PHE A 281 -8.37 -20.84 20.41
N SER A 282 -7.47 -21.81 20.44
CA SER A 282 -7.80 -23.23 20.48
C SER A 282 -6.80 -23.96 21.37
N GLY A 283 -7.23 -24.25 22.62
CA GLY A 283 -6.33 -24.75 23.66
C GLY A 283 -5.17 -23.78 23.89
N ASP A 284 -3.94 -24.29 23.80
CA ASP A 284 -2.70 -23.51 23.97
C ASP A 284 -2.24 -22.80 22.68
N ASN A 285 -3.05 -22.81 21.62
CA ASN A 285 -2.73 -22.17 20.35
C ASN A 285 -3.57 -20.90 20.15
N ALA A 286 -2.92 -19.83 19.70
CA ALA A 286 -3.57 -18.62 19.22
C ALA A 286 -3.24 -18.40 17.75
N THR A 287 -4.25 -18.12 16.94
CA THR A 287 -4.08 -17.73 15.53
C THR A 287 -4.43 -16.26 15.39
N LEU A 288 -3.52 -15.45 14.86
CA LEU A 288 -3.74 -14.05 14.53
C LEU A 288 -3.88 -13.94 13.00
N SER A 289 -5.01 -13.45 12.53
CA SER A 289 -5.32 -13.31 11.10
C SER A 289 -5.33 -11.85 10.69
N PHE A 290 -4.61 -11.55 9.61
CA PHE A 290 -4.63 -10.24 8.96
C PHE A 290 -5.45 -10.34 7.68
N ALA A 291 -6.64 -9.75 7.69
CA ALA A 291 -7.54 -9.68 6.54
C ALA A 291 -7.42 -8.30 5.90
N TRP A 292 -6.73 -8.22 4.75
CA TRP A 292 -6.53 -6.97 4.05
C TRP A 292 -7.81 -6.53 3.34
N ASN A 293 -8.20 -5.27 3.50
CA ASN A 293 -9.23 -4.63 2.68
C ASN A 293 -8.57 -4.25 1.36
N VAL A 294 -9.05 -4.83 0.26
CA VAL A 294 -8.38 -4.74 -1.05
C VAL A 294 -9.33 -4.17 -2.09
N VAL A 295 -8.81 -3.28 -2.93
CA VAL A 295 -9.45 -2.88 -4.19
C VAL A 295 -8.77 -3.63 -5.34
N GLY A 296 -9.58 -4.21 -6.23
CA GLY A 296 -9.12 -5.08 -7.32
C GLY A 296 -9.34 -6.56 -7.01
N ASP A 297 -8.41 -7.41 -7.44
CA ASP A 297 -8.46 -8.86 -7.20
C ASP A 297 -7.62 -9.21 -5.95
N PRO A 298 -8.23 -9.65 -4.83
CA PRO A 298 -7.51 -10.00 -3.61
C PRO A 298 -6.50 -11.15 -3.78
N SER A 299 -6.70 -12.04 -4.76
CA SER A 299 -5.76 -13.12 -5.04
C SER A 299 -4.47 -12.62 -5.70
N SER A 300 -4.49 -11.40 -6.24
CA SER A 300 -3.34 -10.72 -6.85
C SER A 300 -2.74 -9.64 -5.94
N LEU A 301 -3.07 -9.65 -4.64
CA LEU A 301 -2.46 -8.72 -3.70
C LEU A 301 -0.99 -9.09 -3.47
N LEU A 302 -0.09 -8.21 -3.88
CA LEU A 302 1.32 -8.28 -3.52
C LEU A 302 1.57 -7.57 -2.20
N HIS A 303 2.01 -8.31 -1.19
CA HIS A 303 2.29 -7.77 0.14
C HIS A 303 3.67 -8.19 0.63
N LEU A 304 4.38 -7.27 1.27
CA LEU A 304 5.71 -7.48 1.81
C LEU A 304 5.64 -7.86 3.28
N SER A 305 6.33 -8.93 3.63
CA SER A 305 6.35 -9.50 4.99
C SER A 305 7.63 -9.23 5.74
N TRP A 306 7.51 -9.09 7.06
CA TRP A 306 8.66 -9.03 7.96
C TRP A 306 9.30 -10.41 8.16
N PRO A 307 10.60 -10.47 8.56
CA PRO A 307 11.24 -11.73 8.92
C PRO A 307 10.49 -12.52 10.01
N HIS A 308 9.89 -11.85 10.99
CA HIS A 308 9.12 -12.51 12.04
C HIS A 308 7.76 -13.00 11.57
N HIS A 309 7.10 -12.32 10.61
CA HIS A 309 5.90 -12.86 9.97
C HIS A 309 6.24 -14.21 9.34
N ARG A 310 7.27 -14.26 8.48
CA ARG A 310 7.65 -15.46 7.74
C ARG A 310 7.98 -16.69 8.60
N LYS A 311 8.35 -16.50 9.87
CA LYS A 311 8.58 -17.61 10.81
C LYS A 311 7.29 -18.31 11.25
N HIS A 312 6.16 -17.61 11.21
CA HIS A 312 4.90 -18.05 11.78
C HIS A 312 3.77 -18.18 10.75
N LEU A 313 4.02 -17.84 9.48
CA LEU A 313 3.02 -17.97 8.42
C LEU A 313 2.60 -19.40 8.21
N VAL A 314 1.30 -19.58 8.07
CA VAL A 314 0.68 -20.86 7.74
C VAL A 314 0.44 -20.93 6.24
N ASN A 315 1.13 -21.84 5.55
CA ASN A 315 1.04 -22.06 4.09
C ASN A 315 1.25 -20.82 3.20
N PRO A 316 2.36 -20.06 3.36
CA PRO A 316 2.61 -18.88 2.54
C PRO A 316 2.93 -19.22 1.09
N THR A 317 2.35 -18.46 0.15
CA THR A 317 2.81 -18.43 -1.25
C THR A 317 3.79 -17.27 -1.38
N PHE A 318 5.06 -17.58 -1.66
CA PHE A 318 6.08 -16.56 -1.90
C PHE A 318 6.21 -16.32 -3.39
N ALA A 319 6.09 -15.06 -3.81
CA ALA A 319 6.71 -14.64 -5.05
C ALA A 319 8.25 -14.59 -4.81
N TYR A 320 9.03 -14.85 -5.87
CA TYR A 320 10.49 -14.78 -5.79
C TYR A 320 10.95 -13.68 -6.75
N GLY A 321 11.66 -12.68 -6.22
CA GLY A 321 12.32 -11.66 -7.04
C GLY A 321 12.07 -10.21 -6.62
N LEU A 322 11.30 -9.97 -5.55
CA LEU A 322 11.12 -8.65 -4.97
C LEU A 322 11.52 -8.63 -3.50
N SER A 323 12.63 -7.95 -3.19
CA SER A 323 13.04 -7.75 -1.80
C SER A 323 13.34 -6.29 -1.51
N TYR A 324 12.75 -5.79 -0.43
CA TYR A 324 13.07 -4.48 0.10
C TYR A 324 13.82 -4.67 1.41
N THR A 325 15.08 -4.26 1.44
CA THR A 325 15.78 -4.24 2.71
C THR A 325 15.36 -3.01 3.50
N THR A 326 14.42 -3.17 4.42
CA THR A 326 14.21 -2.21 5.51
C THR A 326 15.38 -2.38 6.49
N LYS A 327 16.44 -1.62 6.28
CA LYS A 327 17.79 -1.88 6.84
C LYS A 327 17.84 -1.89 8.39
N LEU A 328 16.78 -1.45 9.09
CA LEU A 328 16.60 -1.55 10.54
C LEU A 328 15.95 -2.86 11.05
N LYS A 329 15.05 -3.48 10.28
CA LYS A 329 14.23 -4.63 10.72
C LYS A 329 14.46 -5.89 9.87
N GLY A 330 15.46 -5.85 8.98
CA GLY A 330 15.83 -6.94 8.07
C GLY A 330 15.16 -6.84 6.70
N CYS A 331 15.29 -7.87 5.86
CA CYS A 331 14.69 -7.85 4.53
C CYS A 331 13.19 -8.16 4.59
N MET A 332 12.38 -7.25 4.06
CA MET A 332 11.00 -7.54 3.70
C MET A 332 10.97 -8.28 2.37
N LYS A 333 10.19 -9.35 2.31
CA LYS A 333 10.03 -10.21 1.13
C LYS A 333 8.56 -10.34 0.77
N ASP A 334 8.31 -10.45 -0.51
CA ASP A 334 7.02 -10.66 -1.13
C ASP A 334 6.32 -11.93 -0.64
N ILE A 335 5.01 -11.78 -0.43
CA ILE A 335 4.02 -12.84 -0.25
C ILE A 335 2.89 -12.49 -1.21
N ASP A 336 2.41 -13.52 -1.90
CA ASP A 336 1.24 -13.44 -2.76
C ASP A 336 -0.02 -13.86 -1.98
N GLY A 337 -1.07 -13.05 -2.05
CA GLY A 337 -2.40 -13.35 -1.51
C GLY A 337 -2.93 -12.37 -0.47
N GLY A 338 -4.25 -12.14 -0.52
CA GLY A 338 -4.99 -11.18 0.33
C GLY A 338 -5.25 -11.59 1.78
N VAL A 339 -4.79 -12.76 2.23
CA VAL A 339 -4.94 -13.22 3.61
C VAL A 339 -3.61 -13.76 4.12
N ILE A 340 -3.10 -13.14 5.18
CA ILE A 340 -1.91 -13.61 5.90
C ILE A 340 -2.42 -14.29 7.18
N ARG A 341 -2.23 -15.62 7.26
CA ARG A 341 -2.53 -16.46 8.43
C ARG A 341 -1.25 -16.89 9.12
#